data_AF-A0A0Q5L3P3-F1
#
_entry.id   AF-A0A0Q5L3P3-F1
#
_cell.length_a   1.000
_cell.length_b   1.000
_cell.length_c   1.000
_cell.angle_alpha   90.00
_cell.angle_beta   90.00
_cell.angle_gamma   90.00
#
_symmetry.space_group_name_H-M   'P 1'
#
loop_
_entity.id
_entity.type
_entity.pdbx_description
1 polymer ?
#
loop_
_entity_poly.entity_id
_entity_poly.type
_entity_poly.pdbx_seq_one_letter_code
_entity_poly.pdbx_strand_id
1 'polypeptide(L)'
;MLLTLEPQSVEEVSNRMADRGAVLNTSRVRQLLDELLAAGLLTQTPRKGHVGTRYALSAGPAIDAALDQAYEVVKGQPASGPRQP
;
A
#
# COMPACT_ATOMS: atom_id res chain seq x y z
N MET A 1 12.02 -8.92 -10.62
CA MET A 1 12.66 -8.46 -9.37
C MET A 1 11.66 -8.65 -8.24
N LEU A 2 11.89 -9.61 -7.33
CA LEU A 2 11.06 -9.73 -6.13
C LEU A 2 11.39 -8.52 -5.24
N LEU A 3 10.47 -7.57 -5.10
CA LEU A 3 10.55 -6.60 -4.01
C LEU A 3 10.51 -7.40 -2.72
N THR A 4 11.62 -7.43 -1.99
CA THR A 4 11.64 -7.93 -0.61
C THR A 4 10.80 -6.98 0.22
N LEU A 5 9.52 -7.31 0.37
CA LEU A 5 8.55 -6.54 1.13
C LEU A 5 8.78 -6.80 2.61
N GLU A 6 9.84 -6.18 3.14
CA GLU A 6 10.07 -6.18 4.57
C GLU A 6 8.86 -5.58 5.28
N PRO A 7 8.40 -6.18 6.40
CA PRO A 7 7.24 -5.67 7.12
C PRO A 7 7.43 -4.22 7.56
N GLN A 8 6.48 -3.34 7.26
CA GLN A 8 6.56 -1.89 7.51
C GLN A 8 5.58 -1.44 8.59
N SER A 9 5.97 -0.45 9.38
CA SER A 9 5.08 0.22 10.32
C SER A 9 4.16 1.22 9.60
N VAL A 10 3.08 1.64 10.25
CA VAL A 10 2.17 2.68 9.72
C VAL A 10 2.92 3.98 9.45
N GLU A 11 3.87 4.33 10.30
CA GLU A 11 4.69 5.54 10.15
C GLU A 11 5.62 5.46 8.95
N GLU A 12 6.27 4.31 8.74
CA GLU A 12 7.09 4.04 7.56
C GLU A 12 6.27 4.13 6.25
N VAL A 13 5.03 3.62 6.26
CA VAL A 13 4.11 3.71 5.12
C VAL A 13 3.71 5.16 4.86
N SER A 14 3.28 5.90 5.88
CA SER A 14 2.90 7.31 5.76
C SER A 14 4.03 8.17 5.21
N ASN A 15 5.26 7.99 5.72
CA ASN A 15 6.43 8.74 5.26
C ASN A 15 6.72 8.48 3.78
N ARG A 16 6.67 7.22 3.32
CA ARG A 16 6.86 6.88 1.91
C ARG A 16 5.76 7.43 1.00
N MET A 17 4.52 7.50 1.48
CA MET A 17 3.43 8.12 0.73
C MET A 17 3.65 9.64 0.60
N ALA A 18 4.07 10.29 1.69
CA ALA A 18 4.42 11.71 1.69
C ALA A 18 5.58 12.02 0.72
N ASP A 19 6.62 11.18 0.70
CA ASP A 19 7.76 11.30 -0.23
C ASP A 19 7.32 11.21 -1.72
N ARG A 20 6.20 10.53 -2.00
CA ARG A 20 5.60 10.42 -3.34
C ARG A 20 4.55 11.50 -3.62
N GLY A 21 4.41 12.50 -2.75
CA GLY A 21 3.45 13.58 -2.86
C GLY A 21 2.02 13.20 -2.42
N ALA A 22 1.82 12.01 -1.87
CA ALA A 22 0.54 11.56 -1.32
C ALA A 22 0.50 11.87 0.18
N VAL A 23 -0.03 13.04 0.54
CA VAL A 23 -0.23 13.41 1.95
C VAL A 23 -1.55 12.80 2.44
N LEU A 24 -1.46 11.62 3.05
CA LEU A 24 -2.56 11.03 3.79
C LEU A 24 -2.35 11.23 5.28
N ASN A 25 -3.42 11.58 6.00
CA ASN A 25 -3.40 11.61 7.45
C ASN A 25 -3.15 10.18 7.99
N THR A 26 -2.35 10.04 9.05
CA THR A 26 -2.03 8.76 9.70
C THR A 26 -3.26 7.93 10.04
N SER A 27 -4.37 8.56 10.45
CA SER A 27 -5.64 7.87 10.71
C SER A 27 -6.23 7.25 9.45
N ARG A 28 -6.11 7.92 8.31
CA ARG A 28 -6.57 7.41 7.02
C ARG A 28 -5.68 6.28 6.52
N VAL A 29 -4.37 6.38 6.73
CA VAL A 29 -3.42 5.31 6.42
C VAL A 29 -3.73 4.07 7.25
N ARG A 30 -4.01 4.23 8.55
CA ARG A 30 -4.43 3.11 9.42
C ARG A 30 -5.73 2.45 8.93
N GLN A 31 -6.75 3.23 8.60
CA GLN A 31 -8.00 2.69 8.03
C GLN A 31 -7.73 1.88 6.75
N LEU A 32 -6.91 2.41 5.84
CA LEU A 32 -6.57 1.72 4.61
C LEU A 32 -5.83 0.40 4.88
N LEU A 33 -4.91 0.38 5.84
CA LEU A 33 -4.20 -0.85 6.24
C LEU A 33 -5.15 -1.88 6.85
N ASP A 34 -6.15 -1.44 7.63
CA ASP A 34 -7.17 -2.33 8.20
C ASP A 34 -8.10 -2.89 7.11
N GLU A 35 -8.50 -2.07 6.12
CA GLU A 35 -9.27 -2.51 4.95
C GLU A 35 -8.49 -3.56 4.13
N LEU A 36 -7.20 -3.32 3.88
CA LEU A 36 -6.33 -4.24 3.15
C LEU A 36 -6.05 -5.54 3.93
N LEU A 37 -5.96 -5.46 5.27
CA LEU A 37 -5.87 -6.63 6.15
C LEU A 37 -7.15 -7.47 6.08
N ALA A 38 -8.33 -6.82 6.14
CA ALA A 38 -9.62 -7.50 6.01
C ALA A 38 -9.80 -8.16 4.64
N ALA A 39 -9.24 -7.58 3.58
CA ALA A 39 -9.21 -8.15 2.25
C ALA A 39 -8.20 -9.31 2.09
N GLY A 40 -7.41 -9.62 3.13
CA GLY A 40 -6.37 -10.66 3.09
C GLY A 40 -5.13 -10.26 2.28
N LEU A 41 -5.02 -9.00 1.85
CA LEU A 41 -3.91 -8.48 1.07
C LEU A 41 -2.69 -8.15 1.93
N LEU A 42 -2.89 -7.96 3.23
CA LEU A 42 -1.84 -7.77 4.20
C LEU A 42 -1.84 -8.87 5.26
N THR A 43 -0.67 -9.10 5.83
CA THR A 43 -0.46 -9.81 7.09
C THR A 43 0.04 -8.82 8.14
N GLN A 44 -0.50 -8.93 9.35
CA GLN A 44 0.01 -8.19 10.50
C GLN A 44 0.94 -9.09 11.32
N THR A 45 2.12 -8.59 11.66
CA THR A 45 3.04 -9.24 12.59
C THR A 45 3.23 -8.33 13.81
N PRO A 46 2.79 -8.74 15.00
CA PRO A 46 3.07 -7.99 16.22
C PRO A 46 4.57 -8.05 16.51
N ARG A 47 5.18 -6.90 16.80
CA ARG A 47 6.61 -6.84 17.12
C ARG A 47 6.82 -7.31 18.56
N LYS A 48 7.49 -8.45 18.76
CA LYS A 48 7.87 -8.90 20.11
C LYS A 48 8.76 -7.84 20.77
N GLY A 49 8.33 -7.34 21.94
CA GLY A 49 9.13 -6.46 22.80
C GLY A 49 9.09 -4.95 22.46
N HIS A 50 8.30 -4.51 21.48
CA HIS A 50 8.09 -3.08 21.20
C HIS A 50 6.61 -2.80 20.92
N VAL A 51 6.10 -1.65 21.36
CA VAL A 51 4.74 -1.20 21.01
C VAL A 51 4.71 -0.88 19.50
N GLY A 52 4.21 -1.80 18.68
CA GLY A 52 4.07 -1.59 17.24
C GLY A 52 3.66 -2.83 16.45
N THR A 53 2.81 -2.63 15.45
CA THR A 53 2.40 -3.66 14.48
C THR A 53 3.10 -3.38 13.15
N ARG A 54 3.69 -4.40 12.53
CA ARG A 54 4.24 -4.30 11.17
C ARG A 54 3.33 -5.02 10.19
N TYR A 55 3.15 -4.43 9.02
CA TYR A 55 2.32 -4.91 7.94
C TYR A 55 3.20 -5.36 6.79
N ALA A 56 2.96 -6.54 6.26
CA ALA A 56 3.59 -7.05 5.04
C ALA A 56 2.51 -7.48 4.05
N LEU A 57 2.81 -7.44 2.76
CA LEU A 57 1.93 -8.11 1.78
C LEU A 57 1.85 -9.59 2.13
N SER A 58 0.64 -10.16 2.10
CA SER A 58 0.48 -11.61 2.21
C SER A 58 1.14 -12.31 1.01
N ALA A 59 1.21 -13.64 1.05
CA ALA A 59 1.49 -14.42 -0.14
C ALA A 59 0.18 -15.05 -0.62
N GLY A 60 -0.22 -14.81 -1.87
CA GLY A 60 -1.36 -15.50 -2.47
C GLY A 60 -1.99 -14.82 -3.70
N PRO A 61 -2.89 -15.53 -4.41
CA PRO A 61 -3.47 -15.09 -5.68
C PRO A 61 -4.25 -13.77 -5.60
N ALA A 62 -4.80 -13.46 -4.43
CA ALA A 62 -5.52 -12.21 -4.19
C ALA A 62 -4.59 -10.98 -4.32
N ILE A 63 -3.31 -11.13 -4.01
CA ILE A 63 -2.33 -10.05 -4.12
C ILE A 63 -1.85 -9.87 -5.54
N ASP A 64 -1.65 -10.95 -6.30
CA ASP A 64 -1.34 -10.85 -7.71
C ASP A 64 -2.46 -10.10 -8.46
N ALA A 65 -3.73 -10.44 -8.19
CA ALA A 65 -4.88 -9.74 -8.75
C ALA A 65 -4.98 -8.27 -8.29
N ALA A 66 -4.68 -7.97 -7.02
CA ALA A 66 -4.68 -6.60 -6.51
C ALA A 66 -3.54 -5.75 -7.10
N LEU A 67 -2.36 -6.35 -7.31
CA LEU A 67 -1.21 -5.72 -7.95
C LEU A 67 -1.49 -5.45 -9.43
N ASP A 68 -2.08 -6.40 -10.15
CA ASP A 68 -2.50 -6.23 -11.54
C ASP A 68 -3.53 -5.10 -11.66
N GLN A 69 -4.54 -5.07 -10.78
CA GLN A 69 -5.52 -3.97 -10.76
C GLN A 69 -4.88 -2.61 -10.47
N ALA A 70 -3.97 -2.55 -9.48
CA ALA A 70 -3.25 -1.32 -9.17
C ALA A 70 -2.38 -0.86 -10.34
N TYR A 71 -1.73 -1.80 -11.05
CA TYR A 71 -0.95 -1.52 -12.24
C TYR A 71 -1.81 -0.95 -13.37
N GLU A 72 -2.97 -1.54 -13.62
CA GLU A 72 -3.95 -1.05 -14.61
C GLU A 72 -4.48 0.35 -14.26
N VAL A 73 -4.69 0.67 -12.98
CA VAL A 73 -5.08 2.04 -12.57
C VAL A 73 -3.96 3.04 -12.85
N VAL A 74 -2.71 2.68 -12.57
CA VAL A 74 -1.54 3.56 -12.79
C VAL A 74 -1.23 3.72 -14.28
N LYS A 75 -1.44 2.68 -15.10
CA LYS A 75 -1.20 2.71 -16.54
C LYS A 75 -2.38 3.23 -17.36
N GLY A 76 -3.58 2.99 -16.88
CA GLY A 76 -4.84 3.40 -17.50
C GLY A 76 -5.22 4.85 -17.22
N GLN A 77 -4.47 5.57 -16.38
CA GLN A 77 -4.62 7.02 -16.25
C GLN A 77 -4.25 7.65 -17.60
N PRO A 78 -5.21 8.22 -18.35
CA PRO A 78 -4.85 9.00 -19.51
C PRO A 78 -4.01 10.15 -18.98
N ALA A 79 -2.82 10.36 -19.55
CA ALA A 79 -2.20 11.66 -19.49
C ALA A 79 -3.21 12.64 -20.09
N SER A 80 -4.01 13.28 -19.23
CA SER A 80 -4.92 14.36 -19.59
C SER A 80 -4.08 15.56 -20.02
N GLY A 81 -3.41 15.43 -21.16
CA GLY A 81 -3.03 16.57 -21.97
C GLY A 81 -4.28 17.01 -22.73
N PRO A 82 -4.69 18.27 -22.64
CA PRO A 82 -5.65 18.78 -23.60
C PRO A 82 -4.93 18.86 -24.96
N ARG A 83 -5.23 17.93 -25.88
CA ARG A 83 -5.01 18.19 -27.30
C ARG A 83 -6.14 19.11 -27.76
N GLN A 84 -5.77 20.37 -27.99
CA GLN A 84 -6.51 21.38 -28.73
C GLN A 84 -7.08 20.84 -30.05
N PRO A 85 -8.25 21.35 -30.49
CA PRO A 85 -8.43 21.90 -31.83
C PRO A 85 -7.92 23.35 -31.92
#